data_AF-A0A564TPS6-F1
#
_entry.id   AF-A0A564TPS6-F1
#
_cell.length_a   1.000
_cell.length_b   1.000
_cell.length_c   1.000
_cell.angle_alpha   90.00
_cell.angle_beta   90.00
_cell.angle_gamma   90.00
#
_symmetry.space_group_name_H-M   'P 1'
#
loop_
_entity.id
_entity.type
_entity.pdbx_description
1 polymer ?
#
loop_
_entity_poly.entity_id
_entity_poly.type
_entity_poly.pdbx_seq_one_letter_code
_entity_poly.pdbx_strand_id
1 'polypeptide(L)'
;MHLEEQYFDVIDSKTENGIQKVPIADKLLPYYKNWYNSCPDCEYLLHTEDGKRFLYRNYYDSYWTPLVEQIGIDRTPHCTRHTCTSMLSEAGVQDTTIKKIVGHSGAMTLTEKVYTHLDMQVLVDAINKTLENEDIVIADAESA
;
A
#
# COMPACT_ATOMS: atom_id res chain seq x y z
N MET A 1 6.98 -12.35 -0.68
CA MET A 1 6.99 -11.22 0.27
C MET A 1 8.37 -11.16 0.90
N HIS A 2 8.88 -9.94 1.09
CA HIS A 2 10.24 -9.67 1.51
C HIS A 2 10.14 -8.74 2.73
N LEU A 3 10.11 -9.34 3.91
CA LEU A 3 9.81 -8.64 5.17
C LEU A 3 10.96 -7.75 5.65
N GLU A 4 12.20 -8.12 5.35
CA GLU A 4 13.40 -7.37 5.71
C GLU A 4 13.53 -6.13 4.83
N GLU A 5 13.25 -6.28 3.54
CA GLU A 5 13.28 -5.22 2.54
C GLU A 5 11.94 -4.45 2.42
N GLN A 6 10.96 -4.77 3.27
CA GLN A 6 9.65 -4.12 3.36
C GLN A 6 8.88 -4.01 2.03
N TYR A 7 8.72 -5.11 1.30
CA TYR A 7 7.88 -5.11 0.10
C TYR A 7 7.23 -6.46 -0.20
N PHE A 8 6.24 -6.46 -1.08
CA PHE A 8 5.69 -7.68 -1.66
C PHE A 8 5.59 -7.57 -3.19
N ASP A 9 5.65 -8.72 -3.86
CA ASP A 9 5.48 -8.82 -5.30
C ASP A 9 4.00 -9.02 -5.64
N VAL A 10 3.50 -8.23 -6.59
CA VAL A 10 2.27 -8.50 -7.32
C VAL A 10 2.66 -9.22 -8.60
N ILE A 11 2.38 -10.51 -8.69
CA ILE A 11 2.84 -11.38 -9.79
C ILE A 11 1.77 -11.64 -10.86
N ASP A 12 0.51 -11.33 -10.56
CA ASP A 12 -0.62 -11.48 -11.48
C ASP A 12 -1.51 -10.23 -11.42
N SER A 13 -1.79 -9.66 -12.59
CA SER A 13 -2.60 -8.46 -12.72
C SER A 13 -3.19 -8.33 -14.11
N LYS A 14 -4.26 -7.54 -14.23
CA LYS A 14 -4.93 -7.27 -15.52
C LYS A 14 -4.01 -6.58 -16.53
N THR A 15 -2.98 -5.88 -16.07
CA THR A 15 -2.04 -5.13 -16.92
C THR A 15 -0.60 -5.43 -16.51
N GLU A 16 0.33 -5.31 -17.46
CA GLU A 16 1.76 -5.49 -17.18
C GLU A 16 2.27 -4.54 -16.09
N ASN A 17 1.80 -3.29 -16.07
CA ASN A 17 2.17 -2.31 -15.04
C ASN A 17 1.60 -2.65 -13.66
N GLY A 18 0.59 -3.53 -13.59
CA GLY A 18 0.08 -4.04 -12.33
C GLY A 18 0.92 -5.19 -11.77
N ILE A 19 1.84 -5.75 -12.56
CA ILE A 19 2.86 -6.70 -12.09
C ILE A 19 4.03 -5.87 -11.61
N GLN A 20 4.19 -5.75 -10.29
CA GLN A 20 5.16 -4.84 -9.70
C GLN A 20 5.53 -5.22 -8.27
N LYS A 21 6.55 -4.55 -7.74
CA LYS A 21 6.89 -4.59 -6.31
C LYS A 21 6.20 -3.43 -5.61
N VAL A 22 5.54 -3.71 -4.49
CA VAL A 22 4.81 -2.71 -3.69
C VAL A 22 5.53 -2.54 -2.35
N PRO A 23 6.04 -1.34 -2.00
CA PRO A 23 6.67 -1.10 -0.71
C PRO A 23 5.64 -1.11 0.41
N ILE A 24 6.07 -1.48 1.60
CA ILE A 24 5.29 -1.50 2.83
C ILE A 24 5.82 -0.39 3.74
N ALA A 25 4.99 0.61 4.00
CA ALA A 25 5.32 1.67 4.95
C ALA A 25 5.59 1.12 6.36
N ASP A 26 6.45 1.78 7.11
CA ASP A 26 6.93 1.33 8.43
C ASP A 26 5.76 1.14 9.41
N LYS A 27 4.80 2.08 9.38
CA LYS A 27 3.58 2.00 10.20
C LYS A 27 2.74 0.76 9.89
N LEU A 28 2.80 0.24 8.65
CA LEU A 28 2.05 -0.94 8.23
C LEU A 28 2.81 -2.25 8.49
N LEU A 29 4.14 -2.21 8.56
CA LEU A 29 4.98 -3.40 8.67
C LEU A 29 4.61 -4.33 9.85
N PRO A 30 4.31 -3.84 11.07
CA PRO A 30 3.88 -4.69 12.17
C PRO A 30 2.61 -5.49 11.85
N TYR A 31 1.64 -4.88 11.16
CA TYR A 31 0.39 -5.55 10.78
C TYR A 31 0.64 -6.66 9.76
N TYR A 32 1.48 -6.40 8.75
CA TYR A 32 1.87 -7.42 7.78
C TYR A 32 2.64 -8.57 8.43
N LYS A 33 3.57 -8.29 9.35
CA LYS A 33 4.30 -9.31 10.13
C LYS A 33 3.34 -10.16 10.96
N ASN A 34 2.40 -9.52 11.66
CA ASN A 34 1.43 -10.23 12.48
C ASN A 34 0.54 -11.13 11.63
N TRP A 35 0.04 -10.63 10.49
CA TRP A 35 -0.81 -11.42 9.59
C TRP A 35 -0.05 -12.60 8.99
N TYR A 36 1.15 -12.34 8.47
CA TYR A 36 2.01 -13.37 7.87
C TYR A 36 2.33 -14.51 8.85
N ASN A 37 2.56 -14.19 10.12
CA ASN A 37 2.86 -15.18 11.15
C ASN A 37 1.61 -15.84 11.76
N SER A 38 0.40 -15.34 11.48
CA SER A 38 -0.83 -15.84 12.11
C SER A 38 -1.33 -17.17 11.55
N CYS A 39 -0.90 -17.55 10.34
CA CYS A 39 -1.21 -18.84 9.72
C CYS A 39 0.00 -19.36 8.94
N PRO A 40 0.96 -20.03 9.62
CA PRO A 40 2.24 -20.42 9.02
C PRO A 40 2.14 -21.32 7.78
N ASP A 41 1.08 -22.13 7.70
CA ASP A 41 0.85 -23.06 6.59
C ASP A 41 -0.05 -22.45 5.48
N CYS A 42 -0.38 -21.16 5.55
CA CYS A 42 -1.20 -20.49 4.55
C CYS A 42 -0.37 -19.99 3.36
N GLU A 43 -0.84 -20.24 2.15
CA GLU A 43 -0.23 -19.73 0.92
C GLU A 43 -0.41 -18.21 0.75
N TYR A 44 -1.44 -17.64 1.37
CA TYR A 44 -1.82 -16.24 1.16
C TYR A 44 -1.28 -15.32 2.25
N LEU A 45 -0.67 -14.21 1.83
CA LEU A 45 -0.23 -13.15 2.75
C LEU A 45 -1.38 -12.62 3.61
N LEU A 46 -2.48 -12.24 2.95
CA LEU A 46 -3.73 -11.87 3.61
C LEU A 46 -4.73 -13.00 3.39
N HIS A 47 -5.24 -13.53 4.49
CA HIS A 47 -6.15 -14.67 4.49
C HIS A 47 -7.37 -14.41 5.38
N THR A 48 -8.47 -15.09 5.08
CA THR A 48 -9.65 -15.14 5.97
C THR A 48 -9.31 -15.85 7.27
N GLU A 49 -10.17 -15.78 8.29
CA GLU A 49 -9.99 -16.53 9.54
C GLU A 49 -9.78 -18.04 9.31
N ASP A 50 -10.46 -18.62 8.32
CA ASP A 50 -10.28 -20.03 7.91
C ASP A 50 -8.99 -20.31 7.09
N GLY A 51 -8.07 -19.34 6.95
CA GLY A 51 -6.83 -19.50 6.19
C GLY A 51 -7.01 -19.54 4.66
N LYS A 52 -8.11 -19.00 4.12
CA LYS A 52 -8.41 -18.99 2.67
C LYS A 52 -8.11 -17.65 2.03
N ARG A 53 -8.01 -17.64 0.69
CA ARG A 53 -7.85 -16.42 -0.12
C ARG A 53 -8.99 -15.44 0.12
N PHE A 54 -8.66 -14.16 0.26
CA PHE A 54 -9.65 -13.09 0.12
C PHE A 54 -10.14 -12.95 -1.33
N LEU A 55 -11.45 -13.14 -1.52
CA LEU A 55 -12.13 -12.69 -2.72
C LEU A 55 -12.50 -11.21 -2.57
N TYR A 56 -12.54 -10.47 -3.69
CA TYR A 56 -12.89 -9.05 -3.67
C TYR A 56 -14.24 -8.79 -2.97
N ARG A 57 -15.24 -9.63 -3.25
CA ARG A 57 -16.55 -9.55 -2.58
C ARG A 57 -16.46 -9.74 -1.07
N ASN A 58 -15.73 -10.76 -0.62
CA ASN A 58 -15.58 -11.05 0.81
C ASN A 58 -14.86 -9.91 1.53
N TYR A 59 -13.80 -9.37 0.93
CA TYR A 59 -13.12 -8.18 1.44
C TYR A 59 -14.09 -6.98 1.52
N TYR A 60 -14.85 -6.72 0.46
CA TYR A 60 -15.73 -5.57 0.38
C TYR A 60 -16.88 -5.66 1.38
N ASP A 61 -17.58 -6.80 1.42
CA ASP A 61 -18.78 -7.00 2.24
C ASP A 61 -18.44 -7.15 3.72
N SER A 62 -17.34 -7.84 4.07
CA SER A 62 -17.02 -8.18 5.47
C SER A 62 -16.04 -7.20 6.14
N TYR A 63 -15.30 -6.39 5.39
CA TYR A 63 -14.28 -5.50 5.96
C TYR A 63 -14.47 -4.05 5.51
N TRP A 64 -14.55 -3.79 4.20
CA TRP A 64 -14.63 -2.42 3.69
C TRP A 64 -15.94 -1.73 4.07
N THR A 65 -17.08 -2.32 3.74
CA THR A 65 -18.41 -1.73 4.00
C THR A 65 -18.62 -1.45 5.49
N PRO A 66 -18.39 -2.40 6.41
CA PRO A 66 -18.53 -2.13 7.85
C PRO A 66 -17.60 -1.01 8.34
N LEU A 67 -16.36 -0.95 7.84
CA LEU A 67 -15.41 0.09 8.22
C LEU A 67 -15.89 1.48 7.80
N VAL A 68 -16.28 1.65 6.53
CA VAL A 68 -16.70 2.97 6.01
C VAL A 68 -18.01 3.44 6.63
N GLU A 69 -18.93 2.52 6.93
CA GLU A 69 -20.16 2.80 7.69
C GLU A 69 -19.84 3.24 9.12
N GLN A 70 -18.95 2.54 9.81
CA GLN A 70 -18.56 2.86 11.19
C GLN A 70 -17.92 4.25 11.31
N ILE A 71 -17.06 4.62 10.36
CA ILE A 71 -16.41 5.95 10.35
C ILE A 71 -17.26 7.03 9.65
N GLY A 72 -18.43 6.67 9.11
CA GLY A 72 -19.39 7.59 8.53
C GLY A 72 -18.97 8.23 7.21
N ILE A 73 -18.22 7.52 6.36
CA ILE A 73 -17.80 8.00 5.03
C ILE A 73 -18.41 7.18 3.90
N ASP A 74 -18.65 7.82 2.75
CA ASP A 74 -19.09 7.15 1.52
C ASP A 74 -17.94 7.14 0.50
N ARG A 75 -17.05 6.15 0.60
CA ARG A 75 -15.87 6.02 -0.27
C ARG A 75 -15.60 4.58 -0.65
N THR A 76 -14.93 4.39 -1.79
CA THR A 76 -14.50 3.08 -2.30
C THR A 76 -13.01 2.87 -2.05
N PRO A 77 -12.50 1.62 -2.11
CA PRO A 77 -11.05 1.36 -2.06
C PRO A 77 -10.30 2.07 -3.20
N HIS A 78 -10.95 2.39 -4.31
CA HIS A 78 -10.32 3.18 -5.37
C HIS A 78 -10.00 4.62 -4.92
N CYS A 79 -10.85 5.20 -4.06
CA CYS A 79 -10.61 6.51 -3.47
C CYS A 79 -9.34 6.54 -2.62
N THR A 80 -9.00 5.45 -1.91
CA THR A 80 -7.77 5.40 -1.09
C THR A 80 -6.50 5.41 -1.94
N ARG A 81 -6.53 4.77 -3.12
CA ARG A 81 -5.43 4.87 -4.09
C ARG A 81 -5.26 6.29 -4.63
N HIS A 82 -6.36 7.01 -4.87
CA HIS A 82 -6.31 8.44 -5.21
C HIS A 82 -5.70 9.26 -4.09
N THR A 83 -6.16 9.08 -2.85
CA THR A 83 -5.62 9.77 -1.67
C THR A 83 -4.12 9.51 -1.51
N CYS A 84 -3.67 8.25 -1.63
CA CYS A 84 -2.24 7.91 -1.59
C CYS A 84 -1.43 8.65 -2.67
N THR A 85 -1.96 8.72 -3.90
CA THR A 85 -1.32 9.47 -4.99
C THR A 85 -1.20 10.96 -4.66
N SER A 86 -2.26 11.58 -4.13
CA SER A 86 -2.27 12.99 -3.73
C SER A 86 -1.29 13.25 -2.58
N MET A 87 -1.30 12.44 -1.53
CA MET A 87 -0.40 12.58 -0.38
C MET A 87 1.07 12.48 -0.77
N LEU A 88 1.42 11.54 -1.64
CA LEU A 88 2.79 11.43 -2.16
C LEU A 88 3.19 12.67 -2.97
N SER A 89 2.28 13.21 -3.78
CA SER A 89 2.52 14.42 -4.57
C SER A 89 2.71 15.65 -3.67
N GLU A 90 1.86 15.81 -2.66
CA GLU A 90 1.96 16.87 -1.65
C GLU A 90 3.25 16.77 -0.84
N ALA A 91 3.74 15.56 -0.55
CA ALA A 91 5.02 15.31 0.10
C ALA A 91 6.24 15.48 -0.84
N GLY A 92 6.03 15.95 -2.08
CA GLY A 92 7.10 16.23 -3.04
C GLY A 92 7.80 14.98 -3.59
N VAL A 93 7.13 13.82 -3.55
CA VAL A 93 7.66 12.59 -4.18
C VAL A 93 7.60 12.74 -5.70
N GLN A 94 8.68 12.35 -6.38
CA GLN A 94 8.75 12.43 -7.84
C GLN A 94 7.67 11.56 -8.51
N ASP A 95 6.98 12.09 -9.52
CA ASP A 95 5.92 11.39 -10.27
C ASP A 95 6.31 9.98 -10.73
N THR A 96 7.57 9.77 -11.12
CA THR A 96 8.10 8.46 -11.52
C THR A 96 8.06 7.44 -10.39
N THR A 97 8.37 7.88 -9.17
CA THR A 97 8.31 7.08 -7.95
C THR A 97 6.86 6.83 -7.55
N ILE A 98 5.99 7.85 -7.62
CA ILE A 98 4.55 7.70 -7.36
C ILE A 98 3.94 6.66 -8.29
N LYS A 99 4.19 6.77 -9.60
CA LYS A 99 3.67 5.83 -10.63
C LYS A 99 4.07 4.39 -10.34
N LYS A 100 5.29 4.18 -9.84
CA LYS A 100 5.80 2.85 -9.45
C LYS A 100 5.16 2.31 -8.19
N ILE A 101 4.94 3.15 -7.17
CA ILE A 101 4.26 2.73 -5.94
C ILE A 101 2.83 2.30 -6.25
N VAL A 102 2.07 3.13 -7.00
CA VAL A 102 0.65 2.86 -7.24
C VAL A 102 0.39 1.91 -8.41
N GLY A 103 1.37 1.69 -9.30
CA GLY A 103 1.19 0.87 -10.51
C GLY A 103 0.27 1.52 -11.53
N HIS A 104 0.53 2.79 -11.85
CA HIS A 104 -0.23 3.53 -12.87
C HIS A 104 0.31 3.24 -14.28
N SER A 105 -0.59 2.96 -15.22
CA SER A 105 -0.26 2.65 -16.62
C SER A 105 0.14 3.85 -17.49
N GLY A 106 0.29 5.04 -16.93
CA GLY A 106 0.80 6.19 -17.67
C GLY A 106 2.18 5.83 -18.21
N ALA A 107 2.39 5.99 -19.53
CA ALA A 107 3.59 5.56 -20.21
C ALA A 107 4.84 6.05 -19.46
N MET A 108 5.50 5.15 -18.74
CA MET A 108 6.87 5.41 -18.30
C MET A 108 7.68 5.56 -19.59
N THR A 109 8.31 6.72 -19.77
CA THR A 109 9.17 6.96 -20.92
C THR A 109 10.28 5.91 -20.98
N LEU A 110 10.84 5.66 -22.17
CA LEU A 110 11.95 4.70 -22.32
C LEU A 110 13.10 5.02 -21.35
N THR A 111 13.37 6.32 -21.16
CA THR A 111 14.35 6.85 -20.21
C THR A 111 13.97 6.51 -18.77
N GLU A 112 12.72 6.71 -18.36
CA GLU A 112 12.25 6.32 -17.03
C GLU A 112 12.37 4.81 -16.81
N LYS A 113 12.07 3.95 -17.79
CA LYS A 113 12.23 2.49 -17.62
C LYS A 113 13.69 2.05 -17.43
N VAL A 114 14.63 2.66 -18.17
CA VAL A 114 16.06 2.31 -18.13
C VAL A 114 16.76 2.83 -16.87
N TYR A 115 16.41 4.04 -16.41
CA TYR A 115 17.05 4.66 -15.24
C TYR A 115 16.43 4.27 -13.89
N THR A 116 15.28 3.58 -13.89
CA THR A 116 14.54 3.31 -12.66
C THR A 116 14.71 1.88 -12.16
N HIS A 117 15.92 1.33 -12.14
CA HIS A 117 16.25 0.39 -11.06
C HIS A 117 16.31 1.19 -9.75
N LEU A 118 15.16 1.70 -9.32
CA LEU A 118 15.02 2.33 -8.02
C LEU A 118 15.22 1.23 -6.99
N ASP A 119 16.16 1.50 -6.09
CA ASP A 119 16.33 0.70 -4.89
C ASP A 119 14.98 0.61 -4.17
N MET A 120 14.66 -0.57 -3.64
CA MET A 120 13.45 -0.74 -2.85
C MET A 120 13.40 0.23 -1.68
N GLN A 121 14.55 0.53 -1.09
CA GLN A 121 14.65 1.50 -0.01
C GLN A 121 14.10 2.88 -0.42
N VAL A 122 14.33 3.32 -1.66
CA VAL A 122 13.77 4.59 -2.17
C VAL A 122 12.25 4.55 -2.21
N LEU A 123 11.66 3.40 -2.55
CA LEU A 123 10.20 3.24 -2.58
C LEU A 123 9.61 3.19 -1.16
N VAL A 124 10.32 2.56 -0.22
CA VAL A 124 9.96 2.51 1.22
C VAL A 124 10.04 3.91 1.82
N ASP A 125 11.14 4.63 1.63
CA ASP A 125 11.31 6.00 2.09
C ASP A 125 10.22 6.92 1.50
N ALA A 126 9.90 6.75 0.21
CA ALA A 126 8.87 7.54 -0.44
C ALA A 126 7.46 7.28 0.12
N ILE A 127 7.07 6.03 0.39
CA ILE A 127 5.76 5.74 0.98
C ILE A 127 5.67 6.24 2.44
N ASN A 128 6.78 6.21 3.19
CA ASN A 128 6.84 6.71 4.56
C ASN A 128 6.63 8.22 4.65
N LYS A 129 6.98 9.00 3.62
CA LYS A 129 6.67 10.45 3.57
C LYS A 129 5.18 10.78 3.71
N THR A 130 4.29 9.84 3.39
CA THR A 130 2.84 10.03 3.60
C THR A 130 2.45 10.08 5.09
N LEU A 131 3.34 9.66 5.98
CA LEU A 131 3.10 9.53 7.42
C LEU A 131 3.74 10.66 8.24
N GLU A 132 4.71 11.39 7.69
CA GLU A 132 5.48 12.43 8.40
C GLU A 132 4.61 13.59 8.93
N ASN A 133 3.41 13.80 8.37
CA ASN A 133 2.48 14.85 8.82
C ASN A 133 1.53 14.39 9.95
N GLU A 134 1.47 13.09 10.25
CA GLU A 134 0.57 12.56 11.30
C GLU A 134 1.14 12.70 12.71
N ASP A 135 2.48 12.71 12.85
CA ASP A 135 3.16 12.81 14.15
C ASP A 135 2.92 14.17 14.84
N ILE A 136 2.63 15.22 14.07
CA ILE A 136 2.28 16.55 14.59
C ILE A 136 0.85 16.55 15.17
N VAL A 137 -0.09 15.86 14.52
CA VAL A 137 -1.52 15.89 14.90
C VAL A 137 -1.78 15.05 16.16
N ILE A 138 -1.03 13.96 16.36
CA ILE A 138 -1.18 13.11 17.56
C ILE A 138 -0.58 13.80 18.80
N ALA A 139 0.53 14.53 18.65
CA ALA A 139 1.13 15.30 19.76
C ALA A 139 0.20 16.40 20.30
N ASP A 140 -0.59 17.02 19.42
CA ASP A 140 -1.59 18.04 19.80
C ASP A 140 -2.86 17.42 20.42
N ALA A 141 -3.18 16.16 20.11
CA ALA A 141 -4.33 15.45 20.69
C ALA A 141 -4.06 14.88 22.08
N GLU A 142 -2.80 14.56 22.40
CA GLU A 142 -2.38 14.09 23.74
C GLU A 142 -2.13 15.23 24.74
N SER A 143 -2.18 16.50 24.28
CA SER A 143 -1.97 17.70 25.09
C SER A 143 -3.25 18.50 25.36
N ALA A 144 -4.43 17.96 25.02
CA ALA A 144 -5.75 18.57 25.22
C ALA A 144 -6.60 17.88 26.31
#